data_AF-A0A1R0XYP3-F1
#
_entry.id   AF-A0A1R0XYP3-F1
#
_cell.length_a   1.000
_cell.length_b   1.000
_cell.length_c   1.000
_cell.angle_alpha   90.00
_cell.angle_beta   90.00
_cell.angle_gamma   90.00
#
_symmetry.space_group_name_H-M   'P 1'
#
loop_
_entity.id
_entity.type
_entity.pdbx_description
1 polymer ?
#
loop_
_entity_poly.entity_id
_entity_poly.type
_entity_poly.pdbx_seq_one_letter_code
_entity_poly.pdbx_strand_id
1 'polypeptide(L)'
;MANSHYSGDKHIIIGVKDTPGVSREVIGIPATEIKDCAEYQQFIFENVDPYINFNFLVVDFNQVKLGVFQFYNNTKQPYMMKKDYRNLHSGHCFIRKGSINTLAVRSDFDLFYSNREEFKITFLDSLLSSTNDRDGNASIKLSLRNLTSLPIIIDYGKLFIKDSTGSILTEHRVYGFDHYIGVDFQIELARFSEKTGLLIVDLGSTNCVTLGLNENGYTNVTFNFELLLEDTLGNKYRAELNDGQVWARGNVLHKVHLKNRIRN
;
A
#
# COMPACT_ATOMS: atom_id res chain seq x y z
N MET A 1 23.89 -0.72 2.67
CA MET A 1 22.97 -0.75 1.51
C MET A 1 21.51 -0.89 1.91
N ALA A 2 21.14 -1.87 2.75
CA ALA A 2 19.76 -2.11 3.15
C ALA A 2 19.03 -0.85 3.69
N ASN A 3 19.74 -0.01 4.47
CA ASN A 3 19.23 1.28 4.98
C ASN A 3 19.23 2.46 3.99
N SER A 4 19.69 2.31 2.74
CA SER A 4 19.68 3.45 1.82
C SER A 4 18.25 3.80 1.38
N HIS A 5 17.99 5.08 1.11
CA HIS A 5 16.69 5.58 0.67
C HIS A 5 16.32 5.21 -0.77
N TYR A 6 17.22 4.56 -1.51
CA TYR A 6 16.94 4.13 -2.88
C TYR A 6 15.90 2.99 -2.90
N SER A 7 14.82 3.19 -3.65
CA SER A 7 13.77 2.20 -3.91
C SER A 7 14.13 1.37 -5.16
N GLY A 8 14.76 0.24 -4.95
CA GLY A 8 15.14 -0.69 -6.02
C GLY A 8 16.24 -1.63 -5.59
N ASP A 9 16.60 -2.54 -6.49
CA ASP A 9 17.67 -3.51 -6.25
C ASP A 9 19.01 -2.82 -6.10
N LYS A 10 19.78 -3.27 -5.11
CA LYS A 10 21.06 -2.68 -4.71
C LYS A 10 22.13 -3.74 -4.86
N HIS A 11 23.30 -3.36 -5.37
CA HIS A 11 24.37 -4.32 -5.64
C HIS A 11 25.65 -3.92 -4.91
N ILE A 12 26.36 -4.92 -4.36
CA ILE A 12 27.76 -4.79 -3.96
C ILE A 12 28.54 -5.79 -4.81
N ILE A 13 29.54 -5.29 -5.54
CA ILE A 13 30.43 -6.11 -6.37
C ILE A 13 31.77 -6.25 -5.66
N ILE A 14 32.23 -7.48 -5.50
CA ILE A 14 33.51 -7.85 -4.88
C ILE A 14 34.43 -8.43 -5.96
N GLY A 15 35.74 -8.18 -5.82
CA GLY A 15 36.75 -8.48 -6.83
C GLY A 15 37.08 -7.30 -7.74
N VAL A 16 36.71 -6.08 -7.32
CA VAL A 16 37.03 -4.82 -7.99
C VAL A 16 37.76 -3.91 -7.02
N LYS A 17 38.88 -3.34 -7.47
CA LYS A 17 39.67 -2.36 -6.73
C LYS A 17 39.30 -0.96 -7.21
N ASP A 18 38.76 -0.16 -6.29
CA ASP A 18 38.40 1.22 -6.54
C ASP A 18 39.50 2.14 -6.00
N THR A 19 40.17 2.87 -6.88
CA THR A 19 41.23 3.83 -6.52
C THR A 19 40.76 5.22 -6.95
N PRO A 20 40.62 6.19 -6.02
CA PRO A 20 40.14 7.53 -6.36
C PRO A 20 40.97 8.16 -7.48
N GLY A 21 40.30 8.63 -8.55
CA GLY A 21 40.95 9.28 -9.69
C GLY A 21 41.52 8.33 -10.76
N VAL A 22 41.42 7.00 -10.57
CA VAL A 22 41.87 5.99 -11.55
C VAL A 22 40.66 5.15 -12.00
N SER A 23 40.72 4.58 -13.19
CA SER A 23 39.73 3.59 -13.64
C SER A 23 39.71 2.38 -12.71
N ARG A 24 38.51 1.88 -12.39
CA ARG A 24 38.33 0.69 -11.56
C ARG A 24 39.06 -0.52 -12.15
N GLU A 25 39.87 -1.16 -11.33
CA GLU A 25 40.64 -2.34 -11.73
C GLU A 25 39.91 -3.61 -11.29
N VAL A 26 39.79 -4.58 -12.20
CA VAL A 26 39.15 -5.87 -11.90
C VAL A 26 40.24 -6.87 -11.51
N ILE A 27 40.23 -7.29 -10.25
CA ILE A 27 41.22 -8.22 -9.67
C ILE A 27 40.68 -9.64 -9.48
N GLY A 28 39.36 -9.79 -9.39
CA GLY A 28 38.71 -11.06 -9.11
C GLY A 28 38.76 -11.51 -7.64
N ILE A 29 38.13 -12.64 -7.35
CA ILE A 29 38.11 -13.32 -6.06
C ILE A 29 38.71 -14.72 -6.25
N PRO A 30 39.68 -15.15 -5.41
CA PRO A 30 40.20 -16.52 -5.44
C PRO A 30 39.08 -17.53 -5.20
N ALA A 31 39.07 -18.64 -5.96
CA ALA A 31 38.02 -19.66 -5.84
C ALA A 31 37.90 -20.27 -4.43
N THR A 32 38.99 -20.28 -3.66
CA THR A 32 39.04 -20.78 -2.28
C THR A 32 38.35 -19.86 -1.26
N GLU A 33 38.10 -18.60 -1.60
CA GLU A 33 37.45 -17.62 -0.72
C GLU A 33 35.96 -17.45 -1.02
N ILE A 34 35.48 -18.04 -2.13
CA ILE A 34 34.08 -17.99 -2.52
C ILE A 34 33.29 -18.97 -1.63
N LYS A 35 32.45 -18.40 -0.77
CA LYS A 35 31.48 -19.16 0.04
C LYS A 35 30.13 -19.23 -0.66
N ASP A 36 29.30 -20.16 -0.22
CA ASP A 36 27.93 -20.23 -0.72
C ASP A 36 27.06 -19.08 -0.17
N CYS A 37 25.91 -18.85 -0.81
CA CYS A 37 24.98 -17.80 -0.39
C CYS A 37 24.38 -18.07 1.00
N ALA A 38 24.19 -19.34 1.38
CA ALA A 38 23.56 -19.72 2.64
C ALA A 38 24.45 -19.38 3.85
N GLU A 39 25.76 -19.58 3.73
CA GLU A 39 26.76 -19.20 4.73
C GLU A 39 26.72 -17.69 5.00
N TYR A 40 26.66 -16.87 3.94
CA TYR A 40 26.53 -15.43 4.10
C TYR A 40 25.19 -15.06 4.75
N GLN A 41 24.09 -15.68 4.32
CA GLN A 41 22.76 -15.41 4.87
C GLN A 41 22.68 -15.74 6.36
N GLN A 42 23.21 -16.90 6.75
CA GLN A 42 23.30 -17.30 8.16
C GLN A 42 24.15 -16.31 8.96
N PHE A 43 25.33 -15.95 8.44
CA PHE A 43 26.21 -14.99 9.10
C PHE A 43 25.53 -13.64 9.32
N ILE A 44 24.84 -13.11 8.31
CA ILE A 44 24.12 -11.84 8.44
C ILE A 44 22.92 -11.97 9.39
N PHE A 45 22.15 -13.04 9.32
CA PHE A 45 21.01 -13.29 10.21
C PHE A 45 21.41 -13.34 11.69
N GLU A 46 22.56 -13.93 12.01
CA GLU A 46 23.07 -14.00 13.38
C GLU A 46 23.54 -12.65 13.94
N ASN A 47 23.84 -11.68 13.08
CA ASN A 47 24.50 -10.42 13.46
C ASN A 47 23.67 -9.16 13.18
N VAL A 48 22.65 -9.20 12.33
CA VAL A 48 21.87 -8.03 11.91
C VAL A 48 20.37 -8.28 12.06
N ASP A 49 19.65 -7.27 12.55
CA ASP A 49 18.20 -7.28 12.71
C ASP A 49 17.58 -6.02 12.07
N PRO A 50 16.45 -6.11 11.36
CA PRO A 50 15.74 -7.33 10.95
C PRO A 50 16.48 -8.10 9.83
N TYR A 51 15.97 -9.27 9.45
CA TYR A 51 16.54 -10.08 8.38
C TYR A 51 16.69 -9.29 7.07
N ILE A 52 17.89 -9.33 6.48
CA ILE A 52 18.21 -8.69 5.21
C ILE A 52 18.01 -9.70 4.08
N ASN A 53 17.15 -9.37 3.14
CA ASN A 53 16.93 -10.13 1.92
C ASN A 53 18.06 -9.83 0.91
N PHE A 54 18.84 -10.85 0.55
CA PHE A 54 19.85 -10.74 -0.50
C PHE A 54 20.20 -12.09 -1.13
N ASN A 55 20.74 -12.04 -2.34
CA ASN A 55 21.36 -13.14 -3.05
C ASN A 55 22.85 -12.87 -3.25
N PHE A 56 23.65 -13.93 -3.23
CA PHE A 56 25.05 -13.90 -3.64
C PHE A 56 25.23 -14.69 -4.93
N LEU A 57 25.74 -14.02 -5.96
CA LEU A 57 25.98 -14.58 -7.29
C LEU A 57 27.47 -14.49 -7.60
N VAL A 58 27.99 -15.49 -8.31
CA VAL A 58 29.35 -15.47 -8.85
C VAL A 58 29.26 -15.32 -10.36
N VAL A 59 29.98 -14.34 -10.90
CA VAL A 59 29.98 -14.01 -12.33
C VAL A 59 31.41 -14.13 -12.86
N ASP A 60 31.58 -14.85 -13.96
CA ASP A 60 32.84 -14.87 -14.70
C ASP A 60 32.94 -13.63 -15.59
N PHE A 61 33.99 -12.83 -15.41
CA PHE A 61 34.26 -11.61 -16.16
C PHE A 61 35.75 -11.50 -16.46
N ASN A 62 36.14 -11.35 -17.73
CA ASN A 62 37.54 -11.27 -18.15
C ASN A 62 38.45 -12.36 -17.53
N GLN A 63 37.98 -13.61 -17.53
CA GLN A 63 38.68 -14.78 -16.99
C GLN A 63 38.90 -14.75 -15.46
N VAL A 64 38.30 -13.80 -14.74
CA VAL A 64 38.30 -13.78 -13.28
C VAL A 64 36.88 -13.89 -12.72
N LYS A 65 36.76 -14.31 -11.47
CA LYS A 65 35.47 -14.45 -10.78
C LYS A 65 35.15 -13.20 -9.97
N LEU A 66 33.94 -12.68 -10.13
CA LEU A 66 33.41 -11.57 -9.33
C LEU A 66 32.26 -12.07 -8.47
N GLY A 67 32.19 -11.58 -7.24
CA GLY A 67 31.08 -11.83 -6.33
C GLY A 67 30.09 -10.67 -6.37
N VAL A 68 28.80 -10.94 -6.47
CA VAL A 68 27.75 -9.92 -6.50
C VAL A 68 26.73 -10.21 -5.41
N PHE A 69 26.65 -9.33 -4.42
CA PHE A 69 25.55 -9.29 -3.47
C PHE A 69 24.43 -8.41 -4.05
N GLN A 70 23.29 -9.02 -4.39
CA GLN A 70 22.08 -8.33 -4.80
C GLN A 70 21.11 -8.27 -3.61
N PHE A 71 20.81 -7.06 -3.14
CA PHE A 71 19.84 -6.80 -2.08
C PHE A 71 18.52 -6.36 -2.70
N TYR A 72 17.42 -6.99 -2.28
CA TYR A 72 16.07 -6.78 -2.82
C TYR A 72 15.05 -6.76 -1.67
N ASN A 73 13.87 -6.17 -1.86
CA ASN A 73 12.75 -6.21 -0.90
C ASN A 73 13.10 -5.96 0.58
N ASN A 74 13.99 -5.00 0.85
CA ASN A 74 14.40 -4.63 2.20
C ASN A 74 13.62 -3.39 2.69
N THR A 75 12.38 -3.60 3.14
CA THR A 75 11.45 -2.53 3.53
C THR A 75 11.38 -2.28 5.04
N LYS A 76 12.13 -3.05 5.84
CA LYS A 76 12.06 -3.01 7.31
C LYS A 76 13.19 -2.20 7.93
N GLN A 77 13.55 -1.06 7.34
CA GLN A 77 14.54 -0.12 7.89
C GLN A 77 14.07 0.47 9.23
N PRO A 78 14.93 0.65 10.24
CA PRO A 78 16.37 0.47 10.21
C PRO A 78 16.82 -0.99 10.37
N TYR A 79 17.89 -1.34 9.66
CA TYR A 79 18.69 -2.56 9.83
C TYR A 79 19.92 -2.24 10.67
N MET A 80 20.09 -2.95 11.78
CA MET A 80 21.04 -2.62 12.83
C MET A 80 21.78 -3.88 13.30
N MET A 81 22.98 -3.71 13.84
CA MET A 81 23.71 -4.80 14.48
C MET A 81 22.94 -5.32 15.70
N LYS A 82 22.68 -6.61 15.74
CA LYS A 82 21.99 -7.31 16.85
C LYS A 82 22.91 -7.55 18.05
N LYS A 83 24.20 -7.75 17.77
CA LYS A 83 25.25 -8.04 18.75
C LYS A 83 26.56 -7.43 18.30
N ASP A 84 27.50 -7.32 19.24
CA ASP A 84 28.85 -6.88 18.94
C ASP A 84 29.57 -7.88 18.04
N TYR A 85 30.22 -7.37 17.00
CA TYR A 85 31.07 -8.12 16.10
C TYR A 85 32.27 -7.26 15.68
N ARG A 86 33.46 -7.61 16.20
CA ARG A 86 34.69 -6.83 16.02
C ARG A 86 34.49 -5.37 16.45
N ASN A 87 34.65 -4.41 15.54
CA ASN A 87 34.46 -2.98 15.74
C ASN A 87 33.02 -2.50 15.46
N LEU A 88 32.09 -3.43 15.19
CA LEU A 88 30.67 -3.13 15.01
C LEU A 88 29.95 -3.46 16.31
N HIS A 89 29.49 -2.44 17.02
CA HIS A 89 28.76 -2.64 18.27
C HIS A 89 27.27 -2.84 18.02
N SER A 90 26.61 -3.50 18.97
CA SER A 90 25.17 -3.65 19.00
C SER A 90 24.46 -2.30 18.88
N GLY A 91 23.39 -2.26 18.10
CA GLY A 91 22.68 -1.04 17.76
C GLY A 91 23.36 -0.15 16.72
N HIS A 92 24.55 -0.49 16.21
CA HIS A 92 25.12 0.26 15.08
C HIS A 92 24.20 0.15 13.85
N CYS A 93 23.76 1.30 13.36
CA CYS A 93 22.97 1.45 12.15
C CYS A 93 23.78 2.23 11.13
N PHE A 94 24.12 1.61 10.00
CA PHE A 94 24.85 2.28 8.93
C PHE A 94 23.93 2.59 7.75
N ILE A 95 24.07 3.78 7.20
CA ILE A 95 23.36 4.24 6.01
C ILE A 95 24.37 4.67 4.94
N ARG A 96 24.05 4.38 3.67
CA ARG A 96 24.83 4.85 2.52
C ARG A 96 24.27 6.18 2.03
N LYS A 97 25.13 7.20 1.96
CA LYS A 97 24.81 8.54 1.43
C LYS A 97 25.77 8.84 0.28
N GLY A 98 25.29 8.70 -0.95
CA GLY A 98 26.14 8.78 -2.14
C GLY A 98 27.20 7.68 -2.16
N SER A 99 28.48 8.07 -2.19
CA SER A 99 29.61 7.13 -2.25
C SER A 99 30.09 6.63 -0.89
N ILE A 100 29.65 7.25 0.22
CA ILE A 100 30.14 6.97 1.58
C ILE A 100 29.10 6.21 2.43
N ASN A 101 29.58 5.50 3.44
CA ASN A 101 28.75 4.87 4.48
C ASN A 101 29.01 5.60 5.81
N THR A 102 27.95 6.01 6.49
CA THR A 102 28.02 6.71 7.78
C THR A 102 27.11 6.03 8.79
N LEU A 103 27.35 6.27 10.09
CA LEU A 103 26.36 5.95 11.12
C LEU A 103 25.10 6.79 10.87
N ALA A 104 23.94 6.16 11.07
CA ALA A 104 22.65 6.83 10.99
C ALA A 104 22.53 7.84 12.13
N VAL A 105 22.09 9.05 11.79
CA VAL A 105 21.77 10.11 12.75
C VAL A 105 20.26 10.20 12.93
N ARG A 106 19.79 10.97 13.93
CA ARG A 106 18.35 11.14 14.24
C ARG A 106 17.47 11.35 12.99
N SER A 107 17.86 12.25 12.09
CA SER A 107 17.07 12.54 10.88
C SER A 107 16.92 11.32 9.95
N ASP A 108 17.88 10.41 9.94
CA ASP A 108 17.79 9.17 9.16
C ASP A 108 16.74 8.23 9.77
N PHE A 109 16.65 8.19 11.11
CA PHE A 109 15.61 7.44 11.82
C PHE A 109 14.22 8.02 11.59
N ASP A 110 14.07 9.34 11.65
CA ASP A 110 12.80 10.00 11.34
C ASP A 110 12.29 9.56 9.94
N LEU A 111 13.17 9.48 8.95
CA LEU A 111 12.86 9.02 7.60
C LEU A 111 12.59 7.51 7.52
N PHE A 112 13.27 6.68 8.31
CA PHE A 112 12.96 5.24 8.36
C PHE A 112 11.54 4.98 8.88
N TYR A 113 11.10 5.76 9.86
CA TYR A 113 9.78 5.59 10.48
C TYR A 113 8.66 6.25 9.67
N SER A 114 8.89 7.42 9.08
CA SER A 114 7.89 8.08 8.24
C SER A 114 7.49 7.22 7.04
N ASN A 115 8.44 6.46 6.47
CA ASN A 115 8.18 5.57 5.35
C ASN A 115 7.32 4.33 5.71
N ARG A 116 7.01 4.12 6.99
CA ARG A 116 6.15 3.04 7.48
C ARG A 116 4.75 3.53 7.87
N GLU A 117 4.52 4.83 7.84
CA GLU A 117 3.23 5.41 8.15
C GLU A 117 2.25 5.10 7.01
N GLU A 118 1.11 4.51 7.36
CA GLU A 118 0.12 4.06 6.37
C GLU A 118 -1.29 4.40 6.85
N PHE A 119 -2.12 4.85 5.92
CA PHE A 119 -3.56 4.92 6.12
C PHE A 119 -4.21 3.77 5.38
N LYS A 120 -4.95 2.91 6.10
CA LYS A 120 -5.59 1.72 5.54
C LYS A 120 -7.09 1.90 5.50
N ILE A 121 -7.67 1.57 4.36
CA ILE A 121 -9.12 1.43 4.20
C ILE A 121 -9.43 -0.05 3.99
N THR A 122 -10.38 -0.59 4.74
CA THR A 122 -10.76 -2.00 4.65
C THR A 122 -12.28 -2.10 4.55
N PHE A 123 -12.79 -2.71 3.49
CA PHE A 123 -14.20 -3.10 3.40
C PHE A 123 -14.46 -4.24 4.40
N LEU A 124 -15.46 -4.06 5.27
CA LEU A 124 -15.85 -5.05 6.27
C LEU A 124 -17.06 -5.88 5.83
N ASP A 125 -17.75 -5.42 4.79
CA ASP A 125 -18.87 -6.09 4.15
C ASP A 125 -18.74 -5.89 2.64
N SER A 126 -19.29 -6.83 1.87
CA SER A 126 -19.35 -6.75 0.42
C SER A 126 -20.66 -6.16 -0.11
N LEU A 127 -21.61 -5.84 0.78
CA LEU A 127 -22.91 -5.31 0.41
C LEU A 127 -22.96 -3.77 0.48
N LEU A 128 -23.24 -3.14 -0.66
CA LEU A 128 -23.68 -1.74 -0.74
C LEU A 128 -25.21 -1.71 -0.65
N SER A 129 -25.75 -1.10 0.41
CA SER A 129 -27.18 -1.16 0.72
C SER A 129 -27.84 0.22 0.74
N SER A 130 -28.95 0.40 0.03
CA SER A 130 -29.81 1.60 0.09
C SER A 130 -31.14 1.23 0.73
N THR A 131 -31.24 1.39 2.05
CA THR A 131 -32.43 1.02 2.85
C THR A 131 -33.27 2.20 3.32
N ASN A 132 -32.73 3.43 3.28
CA ASN A 132 -33.44 4.61 3.73
C ASN A 132 -34.18 5.27 2.57
N ASP A 133 -35.52 5.21 2.61
CA ASP A 133 -36.44 5.65 1.55
C ASP A 133 -36.41 7.15 1.23
N ARG A 134 -35.74 7.98 2.06
CA ARG A 134 -35.85 9.44 2.00
C ARG A 134 -34.76 10.15 1.18
N ASP A 135 -33.55 9.59 1.07
CA ASP A 135 -32.40 10.44 0.69
C ASP A 135 -31.58 9.94 -0.51
N GLY A 136 -31.98 8.86 -1.20
CA GLY A 136 -31.24 8.39 -2.39
C GLY A 136 -29.78 8.08 -2.08
N ASN A 137 -29.54 7.49 -0.90
CA ASN A 137 -28.21 7.19 -0.37
C ASN A 137 -28.06 5.68 -0.17
N ALA A 138 -26.85 5.18 -0.39
CA ALA A 138 -26.45 3.85 -0.01
C ALA A 138 -25.35 3.89 1.05
N SER A 139 -25.21 2.80 1.79
CA SER A 139 -24.16 2.63 2.78
C SER A 139 -23.43 1.31 2.63
N ILE A 140 -22.13 1.34 2.93
CA ILE A 140 -21.26 0.17 2.94
C ILE A 140 -20.34 0.22 4.16
N LYS A 141 -20.10 -0.93 4.79
CA LYS A 141 -19.36 -1.00 6.05
C LYS A 141 -17.84 -1.02 5.80
N LEU A 142 -17.13 -0.11 6.47
CA LEU A 142 -15.66 -0.01 6.40
C LEU A 142 -15.00 0.04 7.77
N SER A 143 -13.69 -0.23 7.76
CA SER A 143 -12.71 0.19 8.76
C SER A 143 -11.72 1.15 8.11
N LEU A 144 -11.54 2.32 8.73
CA LEU A 144 -10.53 3.33 8.40
C LEU A 144 -9.49 3.32 9.51
N ARG A 145 -8.24 2.98 9.19
CA ARG A 145 -7.13 2.88 10.15
C ARG A 145 -6.05 3.89 9.82
N ASN A 146 -5.84 4.83 10.74
CA ASN A 146 -4.74 5.76 10.70
C ASN A 146 -3.55 5.18 11.49
N LEU A 147 -2.55 4.64 10.79
CA LEU A 147 -1.29 4.18 11.38
C LEU A 147 -0.17 5.21 11.23
N THR A 148 -0.53 6.46 10.94
CA THR A 148 0.40 7.58 10.83
C THR A 148 0.57 8.29 12.18
N SER A 149 1.63 9.06 12.32
CA SER A 149 1.92 9.82 13.54
C SER A 149 1.10 11.12 13.65
N LEU A 150 0.45 11.52 12.56
CA LEU A 150 -0.37 12.72 12.44
C LEU A 150 -1.88 12.37 12.35
N PRO A 151 -2.77 13.28 12.77
CA PRO A 151 -4.19 13.11 12.47
C PRO A 151 -4.44 13.23 10.96
N ILE A 152 -5.46 12.53 10.47
CA ILE A 152 -5.92 12.60 9.08
C ILE A 152 -7.36 13.11 9.10
N ILE A 153 -7.66 14.07 8.23
CA ILE A 153 -9.00 14.62 8.04
C ILE A 153 -9.37 14.39 6.58
N ILE A 154 -10.29 13.46 6.34
CA ILE A 154 -10.85 13.20 5.01
C ILE A 154 -11.98 14.18 4.76
N ASP A 155 -11.89 14.94 3.67
CA ASP A 155 -12.88 15.95 3.26
C ASP A 155 -13.48 15.66 1.87
N TYR A 156 -13.01 14.61 1.20
CA TYR A 156 -13.56 14.18 -0.08
C TYR A 156 -13.46 12.68 -0.29
N GLY A 157 -14.44 12.11 -0.99
CA GLY A 157 -14.46 10.70 -1.31
C GLY A 157 -15.40 10.33 -2.45
N LYS A 158 -15.04 9.27 -3.17
CA LYS A 158 -15.81 8.67 -4.25
C LYS A 158 -15.71 7.15 -4.24
N LEU A 159 -16.84 6.49 -4.42
CA LEU A 159 -16.97 5.07 -4.64
C LEU A 159 -17.28 4.81 -6.11
N PHE A 160 -16.43 4.06 -6.79
CA PHE A 160 -16.66 3.59 -8.15
C PHE A 160 -17.15 2.16 -8.11
N ILE A 161 -18.20 1.86 -8.87
CA ILE A 161 -18.65 0.50 -9.12
C ILE A 161 -18.28 0.14 -10.55
N LYS A 162 -17.47 -0.91 -10.69
CA LYS A 162 -16.94 -1.40 -11.95
C LYS A 162 -17.49 -2.78 -12.28
N ASP A 163 -17.50 -3.11 -13.56
CA ASP A 163 -17.75 -4.47 -14.02
C ASP A 163 -16.52 -5.39 -13.80
N SER A 164 -16.66 -6.66 -14.16
CA SER A 164 -15.58 -7.66 -14.08
C SER A 164 -14.40 -7.37 -14.99
N THR A 165 -14.56 -6.51 -16.00
CA THR A 165 -13.48 -6.06 -16.91
C THR A 165 -12.71 -4.86 -16.35
N GLY A 166 -13.20 -4.25 -15.27
CA GLY A 166 -12.64 -3.03 -14.67
C GLY A 166 -13.20 -1.72 -15.24
N SER A 167 -14.20 -1.78 -16.11
CA SER A 167 -14.86 -0.60 -16.67
C SER A 167 -15.80 0.01 -15.63
N ILE A 168 -15.74 1.33 -15.44
CA ILE A 168 -16.59 2.06 -14.48
C ILE A 168 -18.03 2.08 -15.01
N LEU A 169 -18.96 1.51 -14.24
CA LEU A 169 -20.40 1.53 -14.53
C LEU A 169 -21.07 2.73 -13.88
N THR A 170 -20.76 2.99 -12.61
CA THR A 170 -21.34 4.08 -11.83
C THR A 170 -20.33 4.67 -10.86
N GLU A 171 -20.51 5.94 -10.54
CA GLU A 171 -19.70 6.71 -9.60
C GLU A 171 -20.63 7.32 -8.55
N HIS A 172 -20.20 7.25 -7.29
CA HIS A 172 -20.96 7.69 -6.14
C HIS A 172 -20.09 8.56 -5.22
N ARG A 173 -20.55 9.76 -4.91
CA ARG A 173 -19.89 10.68 -3.99
C ARG A 173 -20.16 10.29 -2.55
N VAL A 174 -19.14 10.40 -1.70
CA VAL A 174 -19.27 10.22 -0.25
C VAL A 174 -19.94 11.46 0.37
N TYR A 175 -20.89 11.24 1.28
CA TYR A 175 -21.60 12.29 2.02
C TYR A 175 -21.50 12.16 3.54
N GLY A 176 -20.77 11.17 4.04
CA GLY A 176 -20.54 11.03 5.48
C GLY A 176 -20.15 9.62 5.91
N PHE A 177 -20.04 9.48 7.22
CA PHE A 177 -19.69 8.23 7.90
C PHE A 177 -20.57 8.08 9.14
N ASP A 178 -21.28 6.97 9.23
CA ASP A 178 -22.39 6.64 10.14
C ASP A 178 -23.63 7.53 10.02
N HIS A 179 -23.46 8.81 9.68
CA HIS A 179 -24.53 9.78 9.52
C HIS A 179 -24.34 10.57 8.22
N TYR A 180 -25.45 10.90 7.56
CA TYR A 180 -25.44 11.77 6.38
C TYR A 180 -25.11 13.20 6.82
N ILE A 181 -24.09 13.79 6.22
CA ILE A 181 -23.66 15.18 6.47
C ILE A 181 -23.89 16.02 5.22
N GLY A 182 -23.56 15.49 4.05
CA GLY A 182 -23.66 16.17 2.76
C GLY A 182 -22.29 16.45 2.15
N VAL A 183 -22.23 17.45 1.28
CA VAL A 183 -21.05 17.76 0.45
C VAL A 183 -19.83 18.16 1.29
N ASP A 184 -20.05 18.78 2.45
CA ASP A 184 -19.02 19.29 3.35
C ASP A 184 -18.68 18.30 4.47
N PHE A 185 -18.84 16.99 4.22
CA PHE A 185 -18.53 15.98 5.21
C PHE A 185 -17.05 16.02 5.60
N GLN A 186 -16.77 15.69 6.86
CA GLN A 186 -15.41 15.48 7.34
C GLN A 186 -15.34 14.21 8.16
N ILE A 187 -14.33 13.38 7.91
CA ILE A 187 -14.01 12.21 8.72
C ILE A 187 -12.65 12.45 9.36
N GLU A 188 -12.69 12.81 10.64
CA GLU A 188 -11.48 12.97 11.45
C GLU A 188 -11.03 11.63 12.03
N LEU A 189 -9.74 11.31 11.85
CA LEU A 189 -9.07 10.17 12.44
C LEU A 189 -7.84 10.64 13.21
N ALA A 190 -7.84 10.43 14.53
CA ALA A 190 -6.68 10.66 15.37
C ALA A 190 -5.50 9.78 14.94
N ARG A 191 -4.27 10.17 15.31
CA ARG A 191 -3.08 9.33 15.12
C ARG A 191 -3.26 7.95 15.78
N PHE A 192 -2.73 6.90 15.16
CA PHE A 192 -2.78 5.52 15.66
C PHE A 192 -4.19 5.08 16.12
N SER A 193 -5.21 5.43 15.34
CA SER A 193 -6.60 5.14 15.66
C SER A 193 -7.32 4.41 14.53
N GLU A 194 -8.46 3.83 14.87
CA GLU A 194 -9.36 3.14 13.96
C GLU A 194 -10.77 3.69 14.10
N LYS A 195 -11.45 3.89 12.98
CA LYS A 195 -12.87 4.20 12.92
C LYS A 195 -13.57 3.17 12.04
N THR A 196 -14.54 2.49 12.62
CA THR A 196 -15.32 1.44 11.94
C THR A 196 -16.78 1.84 11.94
N GLY A 197 -17.45 1.70 10.79
CA GLY A 197 -18.79 2.19 10.60
C GLY A 197 -19.27 2.12 9.15
N LEU A 198 -20.34 2.87 8.86
CA LEU A 198 -21.01 2.87 7.56
C LEU A 198 -20.59 4.10 6.75
N LEU A 199 -19.90 3.92 5.64
CA LEU A 199 -19.69 4.99 4.66
C LEU A 199 -20.97 5.25 3.90
N ILE A 200 -21.39 6.50 3.81
CA ILE A 200 -22.61 6.90 3.12
C ILE A 200 -22.23 7.54 1.79
N VAL A 201 -22.85 7.06 0.72
CA VAL A 201 -22.67 7.55 -0.66
C VAL A 201 -24.03 7.86 -1.29
N ASP A 202 -24.09 8.68 -2.33
CA ASP A 202 -25.31 8.70 -3.16
C ASP A 202 -25.53 7.36 -3.85
N LEU A 203 -26.80 7.05 -4.10
CA LEU A 203 -27.21 6.04 -5.04
C LEU A 203 -28.53 6.50 -5.67
N GLY A 204 -28.44 7.04 -6.88
CA GLY A 204 -29.60 7.51 -7.62
C GLY A 204 -30.35 6.38 -8.34
N SER A 205 -31.61 6.63 -8.70
CA SER A 205 -32.43 5.65 -9.42
C SER A 205 -31.90 5.33 -10.83
N THR A 206 -31.18 6.24 -11.47
CA THR A 206 -30.47 5.97 -12.73
C THR A 206 -29.35 4.95 -12.53
N ASN A 207 -28.65 5.02 -11.39
CA ASN A 207 -27.59 4.08 -11.05
C ASN A 207 -28.18 2.68 -10.86
N CYS A 208 -29.32 2.56 -10.17
CA CYS A 208 -30.03 1.28 -10.02
C CYS A 208 -30.35 0.61 -11.37
N VAL A 209 -30.79 1.39 -12.37
CA VAL A 209 -31.05 0.88 -13.72
C VAL A 209 -29.77 0.44 -14.43
N THR A 210 -28.69 1.20 -14.26
CA THR A 210 -27.36 0.92 -14.86
C THR A 210 -26.73 -0.34 -14.27
N LEU A 211 -26.88 -0.54 -12.96
CA LEU A 211 -26.44 -1.72 -12.22
C LEU A 211 -27.34 -2.94 -12.44
N GLY A 212 -28.42 -2.81 -13.23
CA GLY A 212 -29.29 -3.92 -13.57
C GLY A 212 -30.10 -4.46 -12.39
N LEU A 213 -30.42 -3.62 -11.39
CA LEU A 213 -31.29 -4.02 -10.29
C LEU A 213 -32.70 -4.34 -10.80
N ASN A 214 -33.32 -5.36 -10.22
CA ASN A 214 -34.71 -5.73 -10.48
C ASN A 214 -35.69 -4.93 -9.59
N GLU A 215 -36.99 -5.23 -9.70
CA GLU A 215 -38.05 -4.54 -8.93
C GLU A 215 -37.96 -4.77 -7.42
N ASN A 216 -37.32 -5.87 -7.01
CA ASN A 216 -37.03 -6.18 -5.62
C ASN A 216 -35.70 -5.56 -5.14
N GLY A 217 -35.01 -4.84 -6.04
CA GLY A 217 -33.81 -4.08 -5.78
C GLY A 217 -32.53 -4.88 -5.59
N TYR A 218 -32.47 -6.10 -6.12
CA TYR A 218 -31.26 -6.91 -6.16
C TYR A 218 -30.85 -7.25 -7.59
N THR A 219 -29.62 -7.73 -7.75
CA THR A 219 -29.08 -8.29 -9.00
C THR A 219 -28.27 -9.54 -8.69
N ASN A 220 -28.15 -10.45 -9.65
CA ASN A 220 -27.30 -11.64 -9.53
C ASN A 220 -25.85 -11.37 -9.99
N VAL A 221 -25.57 -10.15 -10.43
CA VAL A 221 -24.25 -9.72 -10.88
C VAL A 221 -23.46 -9.21 -9.69
N THR A 222 -22.20 -9.62 -9.58
CA THR A 222 -21.24 -9.04 -8.64
C THR A 222 -20.40 -7.97 -9.34
N PHE A 223 -19.87 -7.03 -8.56
CA PHE A 223 -19.15 -5.87 -9.06
C PHE A 223 -17.82 -5.68 -8.32
N ASN A 224 -16.90 -4.94 -8.93
CA ASN A 224 -15.68 -4.50 -8.27
C ASN A 224 -15.89 -3.07 -7.75
N PHE A 225 -15.73 -2.87 -6.45
CA PHE A 225 -15.81 -1.54 -5.84
C PHE A 225 -14.40 -0.96 -5.69
N GLU A 226 -14.22 0.28 -6.09
CA GLU A 226 -13.01 1.06 -5.78
C GLU A 226 -13.43 2.30 -4.99
N LEU A 227 -12.92 2.43 -3.76
CA LEU A 227 -13.09 3.62 -2.94
C LEU A 227 -11.83 4.48 -3.04
N LEU A 228 -12.03 5.76 -3.37
CA LEU A 228 -11.03 6.81 -3.34
C LEU A 228 -11.41 7.82 -2.25
N LEU A 229 -10.54 8.04 -1.28
CA LEU A 229 -10.65 9.11 -0.29
C LEU A 229 -9.49 10.10 -0.46
N GLU A 230 -9.74 11.37 -0.17
CA GLU A 230 -8.74 12.44 -0.20
C GLU A 230 -8.77 13.20 1.13
N ASP A 231 -7.60 13.54 1.66
CA ASP A 231 -7.48 14.36 2.86
C ASP A 231 -7.30 15.85 2.55
N THR A 232 -7.44 16.67 3.60
CA THR A 232 -7.20 18.12 3.55
C THR A 232 -5.79 18.55 3.12
N LEU A 233 -4.83 17.62 3.04
CA LEU A 233 -3.47 17.85 2.55
C LEU A 233 -3.29 17.43 1.08
N GLY A 234 -4.33 16.89 0.45
CA GLY A 234 -4.33 16.40 -0.95
C GLY A 234 -3.78 14.98 -1.11
N ASN A 235 -3.55 14.23 -0.03
CA ASN A 235 -3.16 12.83 -0.10
C ASN A 235 -4.36 11.97 -0.51
N LYS A 236 -4.11 10.98 -1.38
CA LYS A 236 -5.16 10.11 -1.93
C LYS A 236 -4.99 8.68 -1.44
N TYR A 237 -6.06 8.11 -0.95
CA TYR A 237 -6.13 6.75 -0.41
C TYR A 237 -7.11 5.92 -1.21
N ARG A 238 -6.70 4.71 -1.58
CA ARG A 238 -7.52 3.80 -2.39
C ARG A 238 -7.71 2.47 -1.69
N ALA A 239 -8.89 1.89 -1.84
CA ALA A 239 -9.16 0.50 -1.52
C ALA A 239 -10.08 -0.12 -2.57
N GLU A 240 -9.86 -1.41 -2.81
CA GLU A 240 -10.63 -2.19 -3.76
C GLU A 240 -11.30 -3.36 -3.05
N LEU A 241 -12.49 -3.72 -3.51
CA LEU A 241 -13.23 -4.90 -3.11
C LEU A 241 -13.76 -5.58 -4.37
N ASN A 242 -13.39 -6.84 -4.55
CA ASN A 242 -13.95 -7.68 -5.60
C ASN A 242 -15.20 -8.40 -5.08
N ASP A 243 -16.06 -8.79 -6.01
CA ASP A 243 -17.29 -9.54 -5.72
C ASP A 243 -18.30 -8.81 -4.80
N GLY A 244 -18.34 -7.48 -4.90
CA GLY A 244 -19.31 -6.63 -4.23
C GLY A 244 -20.73 -6.81 -4.76
N GLN A 245 -21.72 -6.68 -3.87
CA GLN A 245 -23.14 -6.77 -4.18
C GLN A 245 -23.83 -5.44 -3.94
N VAL A 246 -24.86 -5.13 -4.73
CA VAL A 246 -25.68 -3.92 -4.56
C VAL A 246 -27.10 -4.32 -4.26
N TRP A 247 -27.64 -3.77 -3.19
CA TRP A 247 -29.04 -3.92 -2.81
C TRP A 247 -29.68 -2.57 -2.54
N ALA A 248 -30.89 -2.37 -3.03
CA ALA A 248 -31.63 -1.14 -2.82
C ALA A 248 -33.09 -1.44 -2.51
N ARG A 249 -33.74 -0.58 -1.75
CA ARG A 249 -35.18 -0.67 -1.46
C ARG A 249 -35.80 0.72 -1.51
N GLY A 250 -37.08 0.78 -1.87
CA GLY A 250 -37.88 2.00 -1.80
C GLY A 250 -37.85 2.86 -3.05
N ASN A 251 -38.04 4.16 -2.87
CA ASN A 251 -38.25 5.14 -3.95
C ASN A 251 -37.07 5.24 -4.94
N VAL A 252 -35.88 4.82 -4.53
CA VAL A 252 -34.70 4.76 -5.39
C VAL A 252 -34.92 3.82 -6.59
N LEU A 253 -35.85 2.86 -6.50
CA LEU A 253 -36.15 1.93 -7.59
C LEU A 253 -37.18 2.47 -8.61
N HIS A 254 -37.69 3.70 -8.49
CA HIS A 254 -38.80 4.16 -9.35
C HIS A 254 -38.50 4.06 -10.86
N LYS A 255 -37.26 4.35 -11.29
CA LYS A 255 -36.87 4.23 -12.71
C LYS A 255 -36.78 2.78 -13.18
N VAL A 256 -36.45 1.85 -12.27
CA VAL A 256 -36.47 0.41 -12.55
C VAL A 256 -37.91 -0.03 -12.83
N HIS A 257 -38.86 0.37 -11.98
CA HIS A 257 -40.28 0.07 -12.19
C HIS A 257 -40.84 0.69 -13.48
N LEU A 258 -40.46 1.93 -13.82
CA LEU A 258 -40.88 2.57 -15.07
C LEU A 258 -40.34 1.84 -16.31
N LYS A 259 -39.07 1.42 -16.30
CA LYS A 259 -38.45 0.68 -17.41
C LYS A 259 -39.17 -0.65 -17.69
N ASN A 260 -39.60 -1.35 -16.64
CA ASN A 260 -40.32 -2.61 -16.80
C ASN A 260 -41.76 -2.43 -17.29
N ARG A 261 -42.43 -1.34 -16.90
CA ARG A 261 -43.78 -1.01 -17.42
C ARG A 261 -43.82 -0.66 -18.90
N ILE A 262 -42.73 -0.17 -19.48
CA ILE A 262 -42.63 0.16 -20.92
C ILE A 262 -42.31 -1.09 -21.76
N ARG A 263 -41.82 -2.16 -21.13
CA ARG A 263 -41.46 -3.43 -21.80
C ARG A 263 -42.58 -4.47 -21.81
N ASN A 264 -43.65 -4.23 -21.05
CA ASN A 264 -44.89 -5.02 -21.03
C ASN A 264 -45.99 -4.31 -21.83
#